data_AF-A0A9D7H4N6-F1
#
_entry.id   AF-A0A9D7H4N6-F1
#
_cell.length_a   1.000
_cell.length_b   1.000
_cell.length_c   1.000
_cell.angle_alpha   90.00
_cell.angle_beta   90.00
_cell.angle_gamma   90.00
#
_symmetry.space_group_name_H-M   'P 1'
#
loop_
_entity.id
_entity.type
_entity.pdbx_description
1 polymer ?
#
loop_
_entity_poly.entity_id
_entity_poly.type
_entity_poly.pdbx_seq_one_letter_code
_entity_poly.pdbx_strand_id
1 'polypeptide(L)'
;MRSALSRVFGALRTSASVVLLSAGCAPSDAAEPASAPAAASACASSCTVGARRCSERGDPEECRSEANCGAWHPVDACVGETACRDGECASLSPRQIEQKKDLATFVDKLAASTGSYLDLGVDAQDVLSASVTTLVAGADDDAAYYRAARRALVGFRNGHIDLFSNTKCGSAELPELFTSRVGACAQPFRDHAVVAYANEGNALGLRAGDRIVSVDGRAGAAMLDAAFHQAACGVGSSSESNRRFVSATSLFAAVRVGSTVEVARVDGTVETKTVERLEAPVLCRFPHPGSHAYPAKATRRSDGVAVVEVPTFLLPTSPRMTESDLAERIAEELDKAKDAKGIVWDLRGNPGGATFVGLSIVGGMPGFTKGVLAKCAARQFGSVPFAPVPGSTITFQVSAQSRFAYAGKVAVIVDGLTTSAGDYFALAVSSMTGGQVALVGSPTAGAFGGVGKPYDFGKLLPMRFTADESRCTDPTGAPLERRGVEPAHLVELQPEDLQAGRDTVVEAAAALVR
;
A
#
# COMPACT_ATOMS: atom_id res chain seq x y z
N MET A 1 -1.14 19.10 -53.85
CA MET A 1 -0.85 19.71 -55.17
C MET A 1 -1.47 21.11 -55.21
N ARG A 2 -0.62 22.16 -55.35
CA ARG A 2 -0.92 23.60 -55.55
C ARG A 2 -1.61 24.31 -54.37
N SER A 3 -1.34 25.54 -53.95
CA SER A 3 -0.35 26.63 -54.23
C SER A 3 -0.79 27.80 -53.31
N ALA A 4 -0.02 28.23 -52.31
CA ALA A 4 0.77 29.48 -52.23
C ALA A 4 0.03 30.85 -52.18
N LEU A 5 0.25 31.57 -51.05
CA LEU A 5 0.70 32.98 -50.85
C LEU A 5 -0.11 34.23 -51.28
N SER A 6 -0.38 35.14 -50.30
CA SER A 6 -0.01 36.60 -50.23
C SER A 6 -0.62 37.23 -48.94
N ARG A 7 0.09 37.73 -47.91
CA ARG A 7 0.70 39.09 -47.65
C ARG A 7 -0.16 40.27 -48.17
N VAL A 8 -0.55 41.33 -47.42
CA VAL A 8 0.22 42.40 -46.72
C VAL A 8 -0.72 43.37 -45.92
N PHE A 9 -0.26 43.79 -44.72
CA PHE A 9 -0.41 45.05 -43.93
C PHE A 9 -1.74 45.75 -43.57
N GLY A 10 -1.83 46.14 -42.29
CA GLY A 10 -2.63 47.25 -41.75
C GLY A 10 -2.44 47.43 -40.24
N ALA A 11 -1.65 48.43 -39.84
CA ALA A 11 -1.28 48.74 -38.45
C ALA A 11 -2.36 49.51 -37.69
N LEU A 12 -2.43 49.35 -36.35
CA LEU A 12 -2.82 50.42 -35.42
C LEU A 12 -2.32 50.13 -33.99
N ARG A 13 -1.62 51.12 -33.44
CA ARG A 13 -1.03 51.21 -32.11
C ARG A 13 -2.07 51.66 -31.07
N THR A 14 -1.90 51.23 -29.82
CA THR A 14 -2.15 51.95 -28.54
C THR A 14 -1.82 50.95 -27.42
N SER A 15 -0.63 50.96 -26.80
CA SER A 15 -0.15 51.82 -25.69
C SER A 15 -1.04 51.81 -24.44
N ALA A 16 -0.68 50.94 -23.49
CA ALA A 16 -0.82 51.18 -22.05
C ALA A 16 0.19 50.26 -21.32
N SER A 17 1.29 50.87 -20.86
CA SER A 17 2.30 50.23 -20.01
C SER A 17 1.91 50.43 -18.54
N VAL A 18 1.97 49.36 -17.74
CA VAL A 18 2.08 49.44 -16.29
C VAL A 18 3.40 48.79 -15.87
N VAL A 19 4.04 49.51 -14.97
CA VAL A 19 5.42 49.42 -14.50
C VAL A 19 5.65 48.19 -13.62
N LEU A 20 6.71 47.43 -13.91
CA LEU A 20 7.34 46.49 -12.96
C LEU A 20 8.71 47.07 -12.58
N LEU A 21 8.87 47.40 -11.30
CA LEU A 21 10.10 47.83 -10.67
C LEU A 21 11.08 46.67 -10.59
N SER A 22 12.16 46.71 -11.37
CA SER A 22 13.39 45.95 -11.13
C SER A 22 14.48 46.91 -10.66
N ALA A 23 14.86 46.81 -9.40
CA ALA A 23 16.03 47.49 -8.86
C ALA A 23 17.27 46.63 -9.16
N GLY A 24 18.12 47.12 -10.05
CA GLY A 24 19.47 46.61 -10.23
C GLY A 24 20.43 47.17 -9.19
N CYS A 25 21.29 46.32 -8.65
CA CYS A 25 22.55 46.70 -8.03
C CYS A 25 23.66 45.87 -8.69
N ALA A 26 24.68 46.56 -9.16
CA ALA A 26 25.87 46.00 -9.80
C ALA A 26 26.72 45.22 -8.78
N PRO A 27 27.49 44.20 -9.22
CA PRO A 27 28.45 43.53 -8.35
C PRO A 27 29.72 44.38 -8.23
N SER A 28 30.12 44.63 -6.99
CA SER A 28 31.43 45.14 -6.61
C SER A 28 32.45 43.99 -6.61
N ASP A 29 33.59 44.20 -7.25
CA ASP A 29 34.79 43.38 -7.10
C ASP A 29 35.25 43.38 -5.64
N ALA A 30 34.96 42.29 -4.93
CA ALA A 30 35.54 41.97 -3.63
C ALA A 30 36.22 40.61 -3.76
N ALA A 31 37.54 40.59 -3.56
CA ALA A 31 38.36 39.39 -3.57
C ALA A 31 37.81 38.35 -2.58
N GLU A 32 37.62 37.12 -3.07
CA GLU A 32 37.26 35.97 -2.25
C GLU A 32 38.32 35.75 -1.15
N PRO A 33 37.91 35.57 0.13
CA PRO A 33 38.80 35.04 1.14
C PRO A 33 39.15 33.59 0.77
N ALA A 34 40.43 33.26 0.81
CA ALA A 34 40.96 31.93 0.58
C ALA A 34 40.11 30.86 1.29
N SER A 35 39.66 29.88 0.51
CA SER A 35 38.90 28.73 0.98
C SER A 35 39.62 28.05 2.14
N ALA A 36 38.93 27.97 3.28
CA ALA A 36 39.33 27.09 4.36
C ALA A 36 39.43 25.65 3.81
N PRO A 37 40.43 24.85 4.24
CA PRO A 37 40.59 23.48 3.76
C PRO A 37 39.29 22.71 4.04
N ALA A 38 38.79 22.04 3.00
CA ALA A 38 37.59 21.20 3.05
C ALA A 38 37.69 20.29 4.28
N ALA A 39 36.74 20.44 5.21
CA ALA A 39 36.58 19.50 6.31
C ALA A 39 36.51 18.09 5.72
N ALA A 40 37.34 17.17 6.23
CA ALA A 40 37.38 15.79 5.80
C ALA A 40 35.94 15.24 5.74
N SER A 41 35.50 14.90 4.52
CA SER A 41 34.22 14.26 4.23
C SER A 41 34.02 13.09 5.20
N ALA A 42 33.14 13.25 6.18
CA ALA A 42 32.79 12.16 7.08
C ALA A 42 32.26 10.99 6.23
N CYS A 43 32.89 9.83 6.33
CA CYS A 43 32.50 8.63 5.61
C CYS A 43 31.04 8.29 5.96
N ALA A 44 30.10 8.57 5.06
CA ALA A 44 28.66 8.39 5.33
C ALA A 44 28.26 6.91 5.51
N SER A 45 29.19 5.96 5.30
CA SER A 45 28.95 4.53 5.44
C SER A 45 30.23 3.74 5.76
N SER A 46 31.02 4.15 6.76
CA SER A 46 32.23 3.39 7.10
C SER A 46 31.88 2.05 7.78
N CYS A 47 32.23 0.94 7.14
CA CYS A 47 32.28 -0.36 7.80
C CYS A 47 33.64 -0.58 8.50
N THR A 48 33.69 -1.52 9.44
CA THR A 48 34.96 -1.92 10.08
C THR A 48 35.75 -2.79 9.10
N VAL A 49 36.93 -2.36 8.67
CA VAL A 49 37.79 -3.13 7.74
C VAL A 49 38.01 -4.56 8.26
N GLY A 50 37.79 -5.55 7.39
CA GLY A 50 37.83 -6.97 7.71
C GLY A 50 36.50 -7.55 8.22
N ALA A 51 35.50 -6.71 8.55
CA ALA A 51 34.15 -7.21 8.83
C ALA A 51 33.58 -7.90 7.59
N ARG A 52 32.80 -8.95 7.81
CA ARG A 52 32.06 -9.66 6.77
C ARG A 52 30.57 -9.54 7.01
N ARG A 53 29.79 -9.56 5.94
CA ARG A 53 28.32 -9.61 5.97
C ARG A 53 27.79 -10.33 4.75
N CYS A 54 26.51 -10.66 4.78
CA CYS A 54 25.79 -11.00 3.55
C CYS A 54 25.20 -9.72 2.97
N SER A 55 25.39 -9.52 1.66
CA SER A 55 24.73 -8.46 0.90
C SER A 55 23.21 -8.68 0.90
N GLU A 56 22.47 -7.69 0.41
CA GLU A 56 21.01 -7.85 0.20
C GLU A 56 20.67 -8.95 -0.82
N ARG A 57 21.64 -9.31 -1.68
CA ARG A 57 21.55 -10.42 -2.64
C ARG A 57 21.96 -11.76 -2.05
N GLY A 58 22.46 -11.79 -0.80
CA GLY A 58 22.95 -13.02 -0.18
C GLY A 58 24.34 -13.44 -0.63
N ASP A 59 25.07 -12.54 -1.28
CA ASP A 59 26.48 -12.74 -1.59
C ASP A 59 27.31 -12.30 -0.38
N PRO A 60 28.38 -13.03 -0.02
CA PRO A 60 29.24 -12.54 1.04
C PRO A 60 29.98 -11.28 0.58
N GLU A 61 30.12 -10.33 1.49
CA GLU A 61 30.85 -9.08 1.32
C GLU A 61 31.87 -8.92 2.45
N GLU A 62 33.00 -8.32 2.12
CA GLU A 62 34.06 -7.98 3.06
C GLU A 62 34.31 -6.47 3.02
N CYS A 63 34.38 -5.86 4.20
CA CYS A 63 34.74 -4.46 4.32
C CYS A 63 36.24 -4.28 4.05
N ARG A 64 36.61 -3.45 3.06
CA ARG A 64 38.01 -3.12 2.76
C ARG A 64 38.25 -1.62 2.89
N SER A 65 39.51 -1.26 3.10
CA SER A 65 39.92 0.15 3.19
C SER A 65 39.95 0.77 1.80
N GLU A 66 39.09 1.76 1.55
CA GLU A 66 39.10 2.61 0.37
C GLU A 66 39.11 4.09 0.78
N ALA A 67 40.13 4.83 0.32
CA ALA A 67 40.25 6.28 0.52
C ALA A 67 40.06 6.75 2.00
N ASN A 68 40.63 6.00 2.96
CA ASN A 68 40.52 6.21 4.41
C ASN A 68 39.14 5.91 5.02
N CYS A 69 38.23 5.30 4.26
CA CYS A 69 36.94 4.79 4.71
C CYS A 69 36.88 3.26 4.53
N GLY A 70 36.02 2.58 5.30
CA GLY A 70 35.65 1.19 5.00
C GLY A 70 34.53 1.14 3.95
N ALA A 71 34.69 0.36 2.89
CA ALA A 71 33.67 0.08 1.89
C ALA A 71 33.43 -1.43 1.78
N TRP A 72 32.18 -1.84 1.52
CA TRP A 72 31.84 -3.25 1.33
C TRP A 72 32.17 -3.69 -0.10
N HIS A 73 32.96 -4.75 -0.23
CA HIS A 73 33.31 -5.35 -1.50
C HIS A 73 32.79 -6.78 -1.59
N PRO A 74 32.27 -7.20 -2.77
CA PRO A 74 31.90 -8.59 -2.98
C PRO A 74 33.13 -9.50 -2.82
N VAL A 75 32.92 -10.65 -2.18
CA VAL A 75 33.86 -11.78 -2.22
C VAL A 75 33.28 -12.91 -3.08
N ASP A 76 33.94 -14.06 -3.13
CA ASP A 76 33.49 -15.20 -3.94
C ASP A 76 32.05 -15.58 -3.60
N ALA A 77 31.20 -15.60 -4.62
CA ALA A 77 29.80 -15.97 -4.49
C ALA A 77 29.68 -17.43 -4.02
N CYS A 78 28.65 -17.71 -3.22
CA CYS A 78 28.39 -19.06 -2.74
C CYS A 78 27.96 -19.97 -3.89
N VAL A 79 28.65 -21.11 -4.04
CA VAL A 79 28.42 -22.07 -5.13
C VAL A 79 27.72 -23.33 -4.64
N GLY A 80 26.93 -23.96 -5.52
CA GLY A 80 26.24 -25.22 -5.24
C GLY A 80 25.17 -25.12 -4.16
N GLU A 81 25.22 -26.02 -3.18
CA GLU A 81 24.28 -26.11 -2.06
C GLU A 81 24.75 -25.29 -0.84
N THR A 82 25.31 -24.12 -1.11
CA THR A 82 25.72 -23.15 -0.09
C THR A 82 24.98 -21.82 -0.27
N ALA A 83 24.95 -21.01 0.79
CA ALA A 83 24.46 -19.64 0.78
C ALA A 83 25.18 -18.81 1.85
N CYS A 84 25.19 -17.49 1.72
CA CYS A 84 25.82 -16.64 2.71
C CYS A 84 25.05 -16.71 4.04
N ARG A 85 25.77 -16.97 5.12
CA ARG A 85 25.34 -16.87 6.51
C ARG A 85 26.45 -16.19 7.29
N ASP A 86 26.13 -15.11 7.99
CA ASP A 86 27.09 -14.34 8.81
C ASP A 86 28.35 -13.89 8.03
N GLY A 87 28.19 -13.61 6.72
CA GLY A 87 29.27 -13.16 5.85
C GLY A 87 30.16 -14.27 5.28
N GLU A 88 29.78 -15.54 5.44
CA GLU A 88 30.51 -16.69 4.91
C GLU A 88 29.57 -17.66 4.19
N CYS A 89 30.09 -18.45 3.25
CA CYS A 89 29.31 -19.48 2.59
C CYS A 89 29.13 -20.69 3.51
N ALA A 90 27.89 -20.96 3.91
CA ALA A 90 27.51 -22.10 4.72
C ALA A 90 26.73 -23.13 3.91
N SER A 91 26.93 -24.41 4.20
CA SER A 91 26.14 -25.50 3.62
C SER A 91 24.69 -25.42 4.06
N LEU A 92 23.78 -25.60 3.11
CA LEU A 92 22.35 -25.69 3.36
C LEU A 92 22.00 -27.07 3.92
N SER A 93 20.99 -27.12 4.80
CA SER A 93 20.41 -28.41 5.19
C SER A 93 19.66 -29.05 4.00
N PRO A 94 19.44 -30.39 4.00
CA PRO A 94 18.59 -31.03 2.99
C PRO A 94 17.21 -30.40 2.86
N ARG A 95 16.66 -29.91 3.97
CA ARG A 95 15.37 -29.20 4.02
C ARG A 95 15.47 -27.84 3.30
N GLN A 96 16.48 -27.04 3.61
CA GLN A 96 16.71 -25.73 2.97
C GLN A 96 17.01 -25.86 1.48
N ILE A 97 17.68 -26.92 1.04
CA ILE A 97 17.91 -27.21 -0.38
C ILE A 97 16.58 -27.42 -1.12
N GLU A 98 15.66 -28.20 -0.54
CA GLU A 98 14.34 -28.41 -1.14
C GLU A 98 13.51 -27.12 -1.13
N GLN A 99 13.51 -26.38 -0.02
CA GLN A 99 12.81 -25.09 0.09
C GLN A 99 13.35 -24.06 -0.92
N LYS A 100 14.66 -24.01 -1.17
CA LYS A 100 15.28 -23.17 -2.21
C LYS A 100 14.77 -23.52 -3.60
N LYS A 101 14.61 -24.81 -3.94
CA LYS A 101 14.06 -25.25 -5.23
C LYS A 101 12.59 -24.85 -5.39
N ASP A 102 11.81 -25.01 -4.33
CA ASP A 102 10.41 -24.59 -4.32
C ASP A 102 10.29 -23.06 -4.49
N LEU A 103 11.14 -22.27 -3.82
CA LEU A 103 11.21 -20.80 -3.99
C LEU A 103 11.54 -20.40 -5.43
N ALA A 104 12.50 -21.07 -6.07
CA ALA A 104 12.84 -20.79 -7.47
C ALA A 104 11.63 -21.03 -8.39
N THR A 105 10.97 -22.17 -8.23
CA THR A 105 9.75 -22.51 -8.99
C THR A 105 8.63 -21.47 -8.78
N PHE A 106 8.45 -21.04 -7.54
CA PHE A 106 7.48 -20.02 -7.17
C PHE A 106 7.78 -18.66 -7.82
N VAL A 107 9.03 -18.18 -7.73
CA VAL A 107 9.47 -16.92 -8.32
C VAL A 107 9.36 -16.94 -9.84
N ASP A 108 9.78 -18.02 -10.49
CA ASP A 108 9.66 -18.18 -11.95
C ASP A 108 8.20 -18.10 -12.39
N LYS A 109 7.29 -18.72 -11.62
CA LYS A 109 5.87 -18.71 -11.91
C LYS A 109 5.25 -17.32 -11.68
N LEU A 110 5.62 -16.61 -10.61
CA LEU A 110 5.22 -15.22 -10.40
C LEU A 110 5.71 -14.32 -11.55
N ALA A 111 6.96 -14.46 -11.98
CA ALA A 111 7.53 -13.69 -13.09
C ALA A 111 6.88 -14.02 -14.44
N ALA A 112 6.45 -15.26 -14.65
CA ALA A 112 5.78 -15.66 -15.88
C ALA A 112 4.30 -15.20 -15.93
N SER A 113 3.63 -15.11 -14.78
CA SER A 113 2.20 -14.74 -14.71
C SER A 113 1.96 -13.24 -14.50
N THR A 114 2.78 -12.55 -13.70
CA THR A 114 2.49 -11.17 -13.29
C THR A 114 2.53 -10.20 -14.48
N GLY A 115 1.48 -9.42 -14.69
CA GLY A 115 1.34 -8.52 -15.84
C GLY A 115 2.15 -7.24 -15.71
N SER A 116 2.25 -6.71 -14.50
CA SER A 116 2.83 -5.39 -14.20
C SER A 116 4.34 -5.39 -13.94
N TYR A 117 4.94 -6.49 -13.48
CA TYR A 117 6.30 -6.46 -12.90
C TYR A 117 7.41 -5.97 -13.86
N LEU A 118 7.26 -6.17 -15.17
CA LEU A 118 8.21 -5.67 -16.18
C LEU A 118 8.26 -4.14 -16.22
N ASP A 119 7.10 -3.47 -16.12
CA ASP A 119 7.03 -2.00 -16.09
C ASP A 119 7.68 -1.44 -14.81
N LEU A 120 7.76 -2.27 -13.77
CA LEU A 120 8.26 -1.89 -12.45
C LEU A 120 9.78 -2.10 -12.29
N GLY A 121 10.45 -2.64 -13.32
CA GLY A 121 11.87 -2.95 -13.29
C GLY A 121 12.23 -4.01 -12.23
N VAL A 122 11.30 -4.90 -11.90
CA VAL A 122 11.54 -5.98 -10.94
C VAL A 122 12.36 -7.07 -11.62
N ASP A 123 13.55 -7.35 -11.07
CA ASP A 123 14.37 -8.49 -11.46
C ASP A 123 14.01 -9.71 -10.60
N ALA A 124 13.51 -10.76 -11.24
CA ALA A 124 13.09 -11.99 -10.57
C ALA A 124 14.25 -12.72 -9.88
N GLN A 125 15.47 -12.65 -10.42
CA GLN A 125 16.65 -13.26 -9.81
C GLN A 125 17.09 -12.51 -8.56
N ASP A 126 17.01 -11.18 -8.55
CA ASP A 126 17.25 -10.39 -7.34
C ASP A 126 16.21 -10.73 -6.26
N VAL A 127 14.94 -10.90 -6.64
CA VAL A 127 13.87 -11.33 -5.72
C VAL A 127 14.14 -12.73 -5.15
N LEU A 128 14.51 -13.69 -5.99
CA LEU A 128 14.86 -15.04 -5.55
C LEU A 128 16.04 -15.02 -4.58
N SER A 129 17.11 -14.28 -4.91
CA SER A 129 18.33 -14.21 -4.12
C SER A 129 18.08 -13.60 -2.73
N ALA A 130 17.31 -12.51 -2.66
CA ALA A 130 16.88 -11.93 -1.38
C ALA A 130 15.98 -12.87 -0.56
N SER A 131 15.17 -13.69 -1.23
CA SER A 131 14.29 -14.67 -0.58
C SER A 131 15.08 -15.84 -0.02
N VAL A 132 16.08 -16.35 -0.75
CA VAL A 132 17.01 -17.39 -0.26
C VAL A 132 17.83 -16.86 0.92
N THR A 133 18.28 -15.61 0.88
CA THR A 133 18.95 -14.96 2.03
C THR A 133 18.06 -14.99 3.27
N THR A 134 16.78 -14.64 3.11
CA THR A 134 15.78 -14.68 4.19
C THR A 134 15.58 -16.10 4.73
N LEU A 135 15.56 -17.11 3.85
CA LEU A 135 15.44 -18.52 4.23
C LEU A 135 16.62 -18.97 5.09
N VAL A 136 17.84 -18.59 4.70
CA VAL A 136 19.09 -19.09 5.29
C VAL A 136 19.43 -18.42 6.61
N ALA A 137 19.04 -17.16 6.78
CA ALA A 137 19.14 -16.41 8.03
C ALA A 137 18.14 -16.89 9.10
N GLY A 138 17.06 -17.57 8.69
CA GLY A 138 16.06 -18.13 9.58
C GLY A 138 16.47 -19.49 10.18
N ALA A 139 15.66 -19.95 11.14
CA ALA A 139 15.73 -21.33 11.62
C ALA A 139 15.33 -22.30 10.49
N ASP A 140 15.74 -23.57 10.59
CA ASP A 140 15.38 -24.61 9.61
C ASP A 140 13.96 -25.15 9.84
N ASP A 141 12.97 -24.26 9.72
CA ASP A 141 11.56 -24.50 10.02
C ASP A 141 10.60 -23.94 8.95
N ASP A 142 9.30 -24.16 9.14
CA ASP A 142 8.26 -23.70 8.22
C ASP A 142 8.05 -22.19 8.27
N ALA A 143 8.30 -21.55 9.42
CA ALA A 143 8.11 -20.12 9.58
C ALA A 143 9.17 -19.33 8.80
N ALA A 144 10.43 -19.78 8.81
CA ALA A 144 11.50 -19.22 7.98
C ALA A 144 11.22 -19.42 6.49
N TYR A 145 10.77 -20.61 6.09
CA TYR A 145 10.41 -20.89 4.70
C TYR A 145 9.25 -20.02 4.21
N TYR A 146 8.18 -19.92 5.01
CA TYR A 146 7.05 -19.08 4.65
C TYR A 146 7.46 -17.60 4.58
N ARG A 147 8.31 -17.13 5.50
CA ARG A 147 8.83 -15.76 5.46
C ARG A 147 9.63 -15.48 4.19
N ALA A 148 10.44 -16.44 3.74
CA ALA A 148 11.16 -16.37 2.48
C ALA A 148 10.22 -16.34 1.26
N ALA A 149 9.19 -17.17 1.24
CA ALA A 149 8.17 -17.12 0.19
C ALA A 149 7.42 -15.77 0.21
N ARG A 150 7.06 -15.27 1.39
CA ARG A 150 6.42 -13.96 1.50
C ARG A 150 7.35 -12.84 1.05
N ARG A 151 8.66 -12.93 1.30
CA ARG A 151 9.67 -12.00 0.78
C ARG A 151 9.67 -11.99 -0.75
N ALA A 152 9.58 -13.17 -1.38
CA ALA A 152 9.45 -13.28 -2.83
C ALA A 152 8.18 -12.57 -3.33
N LEU A 153 7.01 -12.89 -2.74
CA LEU A 153 5.72 -12.28 -3.09
C LEU A 153 5.79 -10.75 -3.08
N VAL A 154 6.18 -10.14 -1.95
CA VAL A 154 6.24 -8.67 -1.84
C VAL A 154 7.32 -8.03 -2.70
N GLY A 155 8.32 -8.81 -3.13
CA GLY A 155 9.36 -8.37 -4.07
C GLY A 155 8.81 -8.03 -5.47
N PHE A 156 7.68 -8.62 -5.86
CA PHE A 156 7.01 -8.30 -7.13
C PHE A 156 6.21 -6.99 -7.11
N ARG A 157 6.02 -6.40 -5.92
CA ARG A 157 5.42 -5.08 -5.72
C ARG A 157 4.07 -4.91 -6.44
N ASN A 158 3.20 -5.91 -6.32
CA ASN A 158 1.86 -5.93 -6.88
C ASN A 158 0.82 -6.13 -5.75
N GLY A 159 -0.34 -5.49 -5.87
CA GLY A 159 -1.40 -5.50 -4.86
C GLY A 159 -2.45 -6.61 -5.04
N HIS A 160 -2.41 -7.35 -6.15
CA HIS A 160 -3.34 -8.41 -6.52
C HIS A 160 -2.70 -9.80 -6.53
N ILE A 161 -1.59 -9.94 -5.80
CA ILE A 161 -0.96 -11.22 -5.50
C ILE A 161 -1.19 -11.55 -4.03
N ASP A 162 -1.35 -12.83 -3.72
CA ASP A 162 -1.50 -13.32 -2.36
C ASP A 162 -0.68 -14.59 -2.13
N LEU A 163 -0.47 -14.91 -0.86
CA LEU A 163 0.18 -16.15 -0.45
C LEU A 163 -0.58 -16.71 0.76
N PHE A 164 -0.92 -17.99 0.68
CA PHE A 164 -1.61 -18.72 1.71
C PHE A 164 -0.96 -20.10 1.91
N SER A 165 -0.83 -20.54 3.15
CA SER A 165 -0.59 -21.95 3.46
C SER A 165 -1.92 -22.71 3.38
N ASN A 166 -1.89 -23.88 2.76
CA ASN A 166 -3.07 -24.74 2.67
C ASN A 166 -3.45 -25.40 4.01
N THR A 167 -2.57 -25.33 5.02
CA THR A 167 -2.74 -26.06 6.28
C THR A 167 -2.52 -25.23 7.54
N LYS A 168 -1.83 -24.08 7.46
CA LYS A 168 -1.40 -23.32 8.65
C LYS A 168 -1.96 -21.90 8.80
N CYS A 169 -2.65 -21.33 7.80
CA CYS A 169 -3.15 -19.95 7.92
C CYS A 169 -4.11 -19.79 9.11
N GLY A 170 -4.04 -18.63 9.76
CA GLY A 170 -4.86 -18.32 10.93
C GLY A 170 -4.38 -18.98 12.22
N SER A 171 -3.24 -19.68 12.22
CA SER A 171 -2.58 -20.19 13.42
C SER A 171 -1.75 -19.11 14.12
N ALA A 172 -1.27 -19.36 15.34
CA ALA A 172 -0.35 -18.46 16.03
C ALA A 172 1.06 -18.44 15.40
N GLU A 173 1.46 -19.55 14.76
CA GLU A 173 2.72 -19.64 14.02
C GLU A 173 2.65 -18.85 12.70
N LEU A 174 1.49 -18.93 12.04
CA LEU A 174 1.24 -18.31 10.75
C LEU A 174 -0.11 -17.57 10.75
N PRO A 175 -0.15 -16.36 11.32
CA PRO A 175 -1.36 -15.54 11.39
C PRO A 175 -1.76 -15.03 10.00
N GLU A 176 -2.97 -14.52 9.90
CA GLU A 176 -3.42 -13.78 8.71
C GLU A 176 -3.11 -12.28 8.86
N LEU A 177 -2.78 -11.62 7.76
CA LEU A 177 -2.71 -10.17 7.70
C LEU A 177 -4.05 -9.56 8.12
N PHE A 178 -3.98 -8.33 8.61
CA PHE A 178 -5.12 -7.58 9.12
C PHE A 178 -5.81 -8.23 10.32
N THR A 179 -5.17 -9.18 11.00
CA THR A 179 -5.68 -9.72 12.27
C THR A 179 -4.93 -9.14 13.46
N SER A 180 -5.59 -9.16 14.62
CA SER A 180 -4.98 -8.85 15.90
C SER A 180 -5.29 -9.95 16.89
N ARG A 181 -4.27 -10.42 17.61
CA ARG A 181 -4.40 -11.40 18.69
C ARG A 181 -4.27 -10.79 20.08
N VAL A 182 -4.38 -9.47 20.19
CA VAL A 182 -4.35 -8.78 21.50
C VAL A 182 -5.64 -8.01 21.77
N GLY A 183 -6.64 -8.11 20.90
CA GLY A 183 -7.93 -7.42 21.07
C GLY A 183 -7.91 -5.94 20.70
N ALA A 184 -6.91 -5.46 19.96
CA ALA A 184 -6.80 -4.08 19.52
C ALA A 184 -6.32 -3.97 18.07
N CYS A 185 -6.76 -2.95 17.34
CA CYS A 185 -6.38 -2.70 15.96
C CYS A 185 -5.70 -1.35 15.84
N ALA A 186 -4.59 -1.33 15.11
CA ALA A 186 -3.81 -0.12 14.91
C ALA A 186 -3.89 0.37 13.46
N GLN A 187 -3.58 1.66 13.28
CA GLN A 187 -3.44 2.35 12.01
C GLN A 187 -2.11 3.08 11.98
N PRO A 188 -1.57 3.36 10.78
CA PRO A 188 -0.33 4.11 10.71
C PRO A 188 -0.54 5.54 11.21
N PHE A 189 0.45 6.04 11.94
CA PHE A 189 0.49 7.42 12.41
C PHE A 189 1.94 7.87 12.44
N ARG A 190 2.30 8.85 11.60
CA ARG A 190 3.70 9.23 11.34
C ARG A 190 4.59 7.98 11.09
N ASP A 191 5.72 7.87 11.76
CA ASP A 191 6.63 6.73 11.66
C ASP A 191 6.22 5.50 12.49
N HIS A 192 5.10 5.52 13.19
CA HIS A 192 4.66 4.45 14.10
C HIS A 192 3.17 4.14 13.91
N ALA A 193 2.51 3.58 14.93
CA ALA A 193 1.10 3.21 14.86
C ALA A 193 0.26 3.83 15.99
N VAL A 194 -1.00 4.13 15.70
CA VAL A 194 -2.00 4.56 16.68
C VAL A 194 -3.09 3.50 16.79
N VAL A 195 -3.51 3.17 18.00
CA VAL A 195 -4.63 2.27 18.27
C VAL A 195 -5.92 3.00 17.90
N ALA A 196 -6.59 2.50 16.87
CA ALA A 196 -7.85 3.07 16.39
C ALA A 196 -9.08 2.30 16.89
N TYR A 197 -8.88 1.06 17.37
CA TYR A 197 -9.91 0.27 18.04
C TYR A 197 -9.28 -0.60 19.13
N ALA A 198 -9.97 -0.77 20.27
CA ALA A 198 -9.58 -1.72 21.30
C ALA A 198 -10.83 -2.29 21.98
N ASN A 199 -10.89 -3.62 22.13
CA ASN A 199 -11.88 -4.29 22.96
C ASN A 199 -11.71 -3.87 24.42
N GLU A 200 -12.81 -3.85 25.16
CA GLU A 200 -12.74 -3.85 26.62
C GLU A 200 -12.03 -5.12 27.10
N GLY A 201 -11.11 -4.98 28.06
CA GLY A 201 -10.36 -6.13 28.61
C GLY A 201 -9.32 -6.75 27.69
N ASN A 202 -8.94 -6.07 26.59
CA ASN A 202 -7.90 -6.51 25.67
C ASN A 202 -6.58 -6.83 26.41
N ALA A 203 -5.80 -7.77 25.87
CA ALA A 203 -4.64 -8.38 26.56
C ALA A 203 -3.54 -7.39 27.00
N LEU A 204 -3.53 -6.18 26.44
CA LEU A 204 -2.55 -5.15 26.75
C LEU A 204 -3.16 -3.92 27.45
N GLY A 205 -4.47 -3.90 27.76
CA GLY A 205 -5.12 -2.72 28.33
C GLY A 205 -4.95 -1.46 27.46
N LEU A 206 -4.92 -1.66 26.14
CA LEU A 206 -4.86 -0.60 25.14
C LEU A 206 -6.20 0.12 25.02
N ARG A 207 -6.16 1.36 24.56
CA ARG A 207 -7.32 2.23 24.34
C ARG A 207 -7.17 2.94 23.00
N ALA A 208 -8.29 3.34 22.39
CA ALA A 208 -8.24 4.19 21.22
C ALA A 208 -7.45 5.48 21.53
N GLY A 209 -6.55 5.85 20.63
CA GLY A 209 -5.60 6.96 20.80
C GLY A 209 -4.25 6.58 21.41
N ASP A 210 -4.08 5.38 21.96
CA ASP A 210 -2.74 4.93 22.38
C ASP A 210 -1.79 4.83 21.18
N ARG A 211 -0.55 5.27 21.34
CA ARG A 211 0.48 5.14 20.30
C ARG A 211 1.39 3.97 20.60
N ILE A 212 1.61 3.10 19.62
CA ILE A 212 2.56 1.99 19.72
C ILE A 212 3.87 2.46 19.11
N VAL A 213 4.85 2.73 19.97
CA VAL A 213 6.12 3.37 19.57
C VAL A 213 7.24 2.35 19.39
N SER A 214 7.16 1.20 20.07
CA SER A 214 8.09 0.09 19.87
C SER A 214 7.44 -1.28 20.07
N VAL A 215 7.90 -2.28 19.31
CA VAL A 215 7.64 -3.72 19.54
C VAL A 215 8.97 -4.48 19.49
N ASP A 216 9.23 -5.29 20.52
CA ASP A 216 10.43 -6.12 20.66
C ASP A 216 11.74 -5.34 20.39
N GLY A 217 11.82 -4.13 20.95
CA GLY A 217 12.97 -3.23 20.85
C GLY A 217 13.14 -2.51 19.50
N ARG A 218 12.24 -2.75 18.53
CA ARG A 218 12.21 -2.02 17.25
C ARG A 218 11.25 -0.86 17.36
N ALA A 219 11.66 0.34 16.97
CA ALA A 219 10.85 1.55 17.04
C ALA A 219 10.62 2.15 15.65
N GLY A 220 9.60 3.02 15.56
CA GLY A 220 9.29 3.79 14.34
C GLY A 220 9.17 2.93 13.08
N ALA A 221 9.77 3.38 11.98
CA ALA A 221 9.67 2.69 10.69
C ALA A 221 10.19 1.25 10.74
N ALA A 222 11.22 0.95 11.53
CA ALA A 222 11.77 -0.41 11.67
C ALA A 222 10.78 -1.37 12.36
N MET A 223 9.91 -0.86 13.24
CA MET A 223 8.83 -1.64 13.85
C MET A 223 7.80 -2.05 12.78
N LEU A 224 7.35 -1.08 11.97
CA LEU A 224 6.38 -1.34 10.90
C LEU A 224 6.97 -2.24 9.81
N ASP A 225 8.24 -2.04 9.45
CA ASP A 225 8.98 -2.89 8.50
C ASP A 225 9.03 -4.35 8.97
N ALA A 226 9.36 -4.58 10.25
CA ALA A 226 9.37 -5.91 10.84
C ALA A 226 7.97 -6.55 10.85
N ALA A 227 6.92 -5.77 11.16
CA ALA A 227 5.54 -6.23 11.08
C ALA A 227 5.13 -6.57 9.64
N PHE A 228 5.60 -5.83 8.64
CA PHE A 228 5.35 -6.15 7.24
C PHE A 228 6.03 -7.44 6.80
N HIS A 229 7.27 -7.67 7.24
CA HIS A 229 8.08 -8.83 6.83
C HIS A 229 7.91 -10.05 7.75
N GLN A 230 6.89 -10.05 8.60
CA GLN A 230 6.51 -11.23 9.37
C GLN A 230 6.05 -12.38 8.46
N ALA A 231 6.13 -13.62 8.95
CA ALA A 231 5.46 -14.74 8.31
C ALA A 231 3.95 -14.64 8.59
N ALA A 232 3.16 -14.20 7.60
CA ALA A 232 1.71 -14.10 7.71
C ALA A 232 1.03 -14.34 6.36
N CYS A 233 -0.10 -15.04 6.38
CA CYS A 233 -0.93 -15.27 5.22
C CYS A 233 -1.65 -14.01 4.77
N GLY A 234 -1.74 -13.81 3.45
CA GLY A 234 -2.51 -12.72 2.88
C GLY A 234 -1.87 -12.12 1.65
N VAL A 235 -2.22 -10.87 1.39
CA VAL A 235 -1.89 -10.15 0.16
C VAL A 235 -0.46 -9.59 0.15
N GLY A 236 0.04 -9.36 -1.06
CA GLY A 236 1.22 -8.55 -1.33
C GLY A 236 0.97 -7.06 -1.08
N SER A 237 1.84 -6.22 -1.64
CA SER A 237 1.70 -4.77 -1.54
C SER A 237 2.29 -4.09 -2.76
N SER A 238 1.63 -3.06 -3.26
CA SER A 238 2.01 -2.33 -4.48
C SER A 238 2.73 -1.01 -4.20
N SER A 239 2.24 -0.21 -3.26
CA SER A 239 2.78 1.10 -2.91
C SER A 239 3.31 1.19 -1.48
N GLU A 240 4.03 2.27 -1.18
CA GLU A 240 4.47 2.58 0.19
C GLU A 240 3.28 2.84 1.13
N SER A 241 2.26 3.56 0.66
CA SER A 241 1.04 3.78 1.44
C SER A 241 0.38 2.46 1.81
N ASN A 242 0.20 1.56 0.83
CA ASN A 242 -0.36 0.24 1.09
C ASN A 242 0.47 -0.55 2.11
N ARG A 243 1.80 -0.59 1.90
CA ARG A 243 2.72 -1.27 2.81
C ARG A 243 2.58 -0.73 4.24
N ARG A 244 2.57 0.59 4.41
CA ARG A 244 2.47 1.25 5.72
C ARG A 244 1.17 0.88 6.44
N PHE A 245 0.04 0.88 5.72
CA PHE A 245 -1.25 0.48 6.28
C PHE A 245 -1.33 -1.02 6.59
N VAL A 246 -0.86 -1.90 5.69
CA VAL A 246 -0.78 -3.35 5.93
C VAL A 246 0.06 -3.64 7.17
N SER A 247 1.18 -2.94 7.33
CA SER A 247 2.10 -3.07 8.47
C SER A 247 1.42 -2.73 9.79
N ALA A 248 0.84 -1.53 9.90
CA ALA A 248 0.22 -1.08 11.13
C ALA A 248 -1.03 -1.90 11.48
N THR A 249 -1.85 -2.23 10.49
CA THR A 249 -3.08 -3.02 10.70
C THR A 249 -2.77 -4.48 11.08
N SER A 250 -1.61 -5.00 10.68
CA SER A 250 -1.15 -6.36 11.02
C SER A 250 -0.11 -6.37 12.14
N LEU A 251 0.13 -5.24 12.81
CA LEU A 251 1.16 -5.12 13.85
C LEU A 251 0.96 -6.15 14.96
N PHE A 252 -0.29 -6.32 15.39
CA PHE A 252 -0.67 -7.27 16.44
C PHE A 252 -0.97 -8.69 15.93
N ALA A 253 -0.80 -8.96 14.63
CA ALA A 253 -0.65 -10.34 14.15
C ALA A 253 0.76 -10.86 14.48
N ALA A 254 1.76 -9.98 14.51
CA ALA A 254 3.18 -10.34 14.66
C ALA A 254 3.60 -10.65 16.10
N VAL A 255 2.86 -10.12 17.07
CA VAL A 255 3.20 -10.25 18.48
C VAL A 255 2.96 -11.67 18.98
N ARG A 256 3.81 -12.11 19.91
CA ARG A 256 3.74 -13.43 20.52
C ARG A 256 3.68 -13.28 22.04
N VAL A 257 3.35 -14.36 22.74
CA VAL A 257 3.52 -14.37 24.20
C VAL A 257 4.99 -14.07 24.52
N GLY A 258 5.21 -13.11 25.42
CA GLY A 258 6.53 -12.61 25.79
C GLY A 258 7.01 -11.41 24.96
N SER A 259 6.35 -11.06 23.85
CA SER A 259 6.67 -9.82 23.13
C SER A 259 6.49 -8.60 24.03
N THR A 260 7.37 -7.61 23.90
CA THR A 260 7.29 -6.33 24.61
C THR A 260 6.77 -5.26 23.69
N VAL A 261 5.80 -4.48 24.15
CA VAL A 261 5.15 -3.38 23.41
C VAL A 261 5.28 -2.10 24.22
N GLU A 262 5.93 -1.10 23.67
CA GLU A 262 6.02 0.23 24.27
C GLU A 262 4.85 1.09 23.80
N VAL A 263 4.07 1.59 24.76
CA VAL A 263 2.82 2.33 24.54
C VAL A 263 2.98 3.74 25.07
N ALA A 264 2.85 4.74 24.20
CA ALA A 264 2.78 6.14 24.57
C ALA A 264 1.32 6.60 24.60
N ARG A 265 0.84 6.97 25.78
CA ARG A 265 -0.50 7.50 26.01
C ARG A 265 -0.61 8.94 25.48
N VAL A 266 -1.84 9.42 25.40
CA VAL A 266 -2.14 10.81 24.98
C VAL A 266 -1.66 11.84 26.00
N ASP A 267 -1.64 11.48 27.30
CA ASP A 267 -1.12 12.35 28.37
C ASP A 267 0.42 12.42 28.42
N GLY A 268 1.10 11.73 27.49
CA GLY A 268 2.56 11.67 27.39
C GLY A 268 3.21 10.58 28.24
N THR A 269 2.45 9.84 29.05
CA THR A 269 3.00 8.68 29.78
C THR A 269 3.41 7.57 28.81
N VAL A 270 4.53 6.91 29.11
CA VAL A 270 5.06 5.81 28.31
C VAL A 270 5.22 4.59 29.21
N GLU A 271 4.71 3.45 28.77
CA GLU A 271 4.79 2.19 29.49
C GLU A 271 5.20 1.04 28.56
N THR A 272 6.04 0.14 29.07
CA THR A 272 6.33 -1.13 28.40
C THR A 272 5.39 -2.20 28.93
N LYS A 273 4.69 -2.86 28.03
CA LYS A 273 3.79 -3.97 28.34
C LYS A 273 4.33 -5.26 27.75
N THR A 274 4.12 -6.37 28.44
CA THR A 274 4.44 -7.70 27.93
C THR A 274 3.15 -8.39 27.52
N VAL A 275 3.15 -9.04 26.36
CA VAL A 275 2.02 -9.86 25.91
C VAL A 275 1.99 -11.14 26.75
N GLU A 276 1.10 -11.23 27.72
CA GLU A 276 0.99 -12.40 28.61
C GLU A 276 0.11 -13.52 28.00
N ARG A 277 -0.83 -13.14 27.14
CA ARG A 277 -1.76 -14.06 26.48
C ARG A 277 -2.15 -13.55 25.10
N LEU A 278 -2.49 -14.49 24.21
CA LEU A 278 -3.12 -14.20 22.94
C LEU A 278 -4.63 -14.41 23.04
N GLU A 279 -5.38 -13.57 22.36
CA GLU A 279 -6.83 -13.62 22.24
C GLU A 279 -7.25 -14.35 20.96
N ALA A 280 -8.56 -14.62 20.86
CA ALA A 280 -9.14 -14.97 19.57
C ALA A 280 -8.85 -13.84 18.56
N PRO A 281 -8.47 -14.16 17.31
CA PRO A 281 -8.10 -13.16 16.34
C PRO A 281 -9.29 -12.25 16.03
N VAL A 282 -9.09 -10.94 16.15
CA VAL A 282 -10.02 -9.92 15.68
C VAL A 282 -9.56 -9.45 14.30
N LEU A 283 -10.50 -9.32 13.37
CA LEU A 283 -10.20 -8.81 12.04
C LEU A 283 -10.22 -7.28 12.05
N CYS A 284 -9.05 -6.69 11.89
CA CYS A 284 -8.81 -5.26 11.86
C CYS A 284 -9.18 -4.68 10.48
N ARG A 285 -10.48 -4.52 10.27
CA ARG A 285 -11.05 -3.79 9.14
C ARG A 285 -11.41 -2.38 9.57
N PHE A 286 -11.27 -1.44 8.63
CA PHE A 286 -11.67 -0.04 8.81
C PHE A 286 -13.01 0.23 8.12
N PRO A 287 -13.78 1.25 8.56
CA PRO A 287 -13.50 2.17 9.68
C PRO A 287 -13.63 1.54 11.08
N HIS A 288 -14.20 0.35 11.20
CA HIS A 288 -14.28 -0.38 12.46
C HIS A 288 -14.32 -1.90 12.23
N PRO A 289 -14.01 -2.72 13.25
CA PRO A 289 -14.17 -4.18 13.15
C PRO A 289 -15.59 -4.55 12.72
N GLY A 290 -15.69 -5.47 11.76
CA GLY A 290 -16.97 -5.90 11.19
C GLY A 290 -17.56 -4.98 10.12
N SER A 291 -16.88 -3.91 9.70
CA SER A 291 -17.39 -2.98 8.66
C SER A 291 -17.80 -3.69 7.37
N HIS A 292 -17.15 -4.79 6.98
CA HIS A 292 -17.51 -5.57 5.77
C HIS A 292 -18.73 -6.49 5.94
N ALA A 293 -19.48 -6.40 7.05
CA ALA A 293 -20.71 -7.17 7.25
C ALA A 293 -21.90 -6.62 6.44
N TYR A 294 -21.75 -5.46 5.81
CA TYR A 294 -22.75 -4.80 4.99
C TYR A 294 -22.12 -4.20 3.72
N PRO A 295 -22.88 -4.05 2.63
CA PRO A 295 -22.39 -3.46 1.38
C PRO A 295 -22.22 -1.94 1.47
N ALA A 296 -23.12 -1.27 2.20
CA ALA A 296 -23.03 0.14 2.56
C ALA A 296 -23.86 0.45 3.80
N LYS A 297 -23.61 1.60 4.41
CA LYS A 297 -24.41 2.13 5.52
C LYS A 297 -24.39 3.64 5.53
N ALA A 298 -25.56 4.27 5.52
CA ALA A 298 -25.69 5.71 5.69
C ALA A 298 -25.94 6.08 7.15
N THR A 299 -25.19 7.06 7.66
CA THR A 299 -25.38 7.65 9.00
C THR A 299 -25.47 9.16 8.88
N ARG A 300 -26.50 9.76 9.52
CA ARG A 300 -26.66 11.23 9.55
C ARG A 300 -26.03 11.80 10.81
N ARG A 301 -25.17 12.81 10.63
CA ARG A 301 -24.53 13.56 11.70
C ARG A 301 -25.44 14.68 12.21
N SER A 302 -25.18 15.16 13.42
CA SER A 302 -25.93 16.26 14.04
C SER A 302 -25.79 17.60 13.31
N ASP A 303 -24.71 17.79 12.55
CA ASP A 303 -24.46 18.98 11.73
C ASP A 303 -25.25 18.99 10.40
N GLY A 304 -25.91 17.87 10.05
CA GLY A 304 -26.72 17.70 8.84
C GLY A 304 -25.96 17.12 7.64
N VAL A 305 -24.69 16.75 7.82
CA VAL A 305 -23.92 15.96 6.84
C VAL A 305 -24.27 14.48 6.99
N ALA A 306 -24.33 13.75 5.88
CA ALA A 306 -24.44 12.29 5.89
C ALA A 306 -23.09 11.65 5.55
N VAL A 307 -22.77 10.55 6.24
CA VAL A 307 -21.63 9.69 5.92
C VAL A 307 -22.19 8.39 5.35
N VAL A 308 -21.79 8.04 4.13
CA VAL A 308 -22.13 6.78 3.48
C VAL A 308 -20.87 5.92 3.46
N GLU A 309 -20.81 4.95 4.36
CA GLU A 309 -19.71 3.99 4.42
C GLU A 309 -19.89 2.94 3.33
N VAL A 310 -18.85 2.72 2.51
CA VAL A 310 -18.79 1.67 1.49
C VAL A 310 -17.56 0.80 1.79
N PRO A 311 -17.68 -0.15 2.72
CA PRO A 311 -16.56 -0.91 3.26
C PRO A 311 -15.98 -1.92 2.25
N THR A 312 -16.72 -2.29 1.22
CA THR A 312 -16.24 -3.21 0.18
C THR A 312 -17.07 -3.07 -1.10
N PHE A 313 -16.45 -3.33 -2.25
CA PHE A 313 -17.16 -3.60 -3.50
C PHE A 313 -17.23 -5.10 -3.82
N LEU A 314 -16.84 -5.97 -2.88
CA LEU A 314 -16.96 -7.41 -3.06
C LEU A 314 -18.43 -7.80 -2.99
N LEU A 315 -18.81 -8.76 -3.84
CA LEU A 315 -20.08 -9.46 -3.68
C LEU A 315 -20.00 -10.27 -2.38
N PRO A 316 -20.92 -10.08 -1.42
CA PRO A 316 -21.01 -10.92 -0.23
C PRO A 316 -21.09 -12.39 -0.65
N THR A 317 -20.74 -13.30 0.25
CA THR A 317 -20.67 -14.76 0.02
C THR A 317 -22.00 -15.42 -0.38
N SER A 318 -23.08 -14.65 -0.57
CA SER A 318 -24.31 -15.16 -1.19
C SER A 318 -24.07 -15.40 -2.68
N PRO A 319 -24.13 -16.66 -3.16
CA PRO A 319 -23.83 -17.01 -4.55
C PRO A 319 -24.84 -16.45 -5.57
N ARG A 320 -25.85 -15.69 -5.12
CA ARG A 320 -26.89 -15.09 -5.95
C ARG A 320 -26.76 -13.57 -6.11
N MET A 321 -25.84 -12.91 -5.41
CA MET A 321 -25.72 -11.46 -5.54
C MET A 321 -24.96 -11.10 -6.82
N THR A 322 -25.56 -10.22 -7.63
CA THR A 322 -24.95 -9.64 -8.83
C THR A 322 -24.35 -8.26 -8.53
N GLU A 323 -23.54 -7.73 -9.44
CA GLU A 323 -23.07 -6.32 -9.33
C GLU A 323 -24.24 -5.32 -9.30
N SER A 324 -25.35 -5.63 -9.99
CA SER A 324 -26.55 -4.80 -9.96
C SER A 324 -27.21 -4.81 -8.59
N ASP A 325 -27.26 -5.97 -7.92
CA ASP A 325 -27.82 -6.08 -6.57
C ASP A 325 -26.96 -5.32 -5.55
N LEU A 326 -25.63 -5.38 -5.70
CA LEU A 326 -24.70 -4.62 -4.88
C LEU A 326 -24.89 -3.11 -5.11
N ALA A 327 -24.94 -2.67 -6.37
CA ALA A 327 -25.18 -1.27 -6.71
C ALA A 327 -26.49 -0.76 -6.12
N GLU A 328 -27.57 -1.53 -6.22
CA GLU A 328 -28.87 -1.13 -5.68
C GLU A 328 -28.84 -0.99 -4.16
N ARG A 329 -28.20 -1.92 -3.44
CA ARG A 329 -28.05 -1.82 -1.97
C ARG A 329 -27.27 -0.58 -1.52
N ILE A 330 -26.23 -0.21 -2.26
CA ILE A 330 -25.49 1.03 -1.99
C ILE A 330 -26.38 2.25 -2.28
N ALA A 331 -27.16 2.18 -3.36
CA ALA A 331 -28.03 3.27 -3.77
C ALA A 331 -29.22 3.47 -2.81
N GLU A 332 -29.75 2.41 -2.18
CA GLU A 332 -30.74 2.48 -1.11
C GLU A 332 -30.20 3.23 0.12
N GLU A 333 -28.92 3.03 0.50
CA GLU A 333 -28.29 3.80 1.57
C GLU A 333 -28.09 5.25 1.17
N LEU A 334 -27.68 5.51 -0.08
CA LEU A 334 -27.58 6.86 -0.61
C LEU A 334 -28.93 7.59 -0.57
N ASP A 335 -30.04 6.93 -0.87
CA ASP A 335 -31.37 7.55 -0.83
C ASP A 335 -31.72 8.09 0.56
N LYS A 336 -31.26 7.44 1.63
CA LYS A 336 -31.42 7.91 3.02
C LYS A 336 -30.57 9.15 3.34
N ALA A 337 -29.58 9.45 2.50
CA ALA A 337 -28.62 10.54 2.65
C ALA A 337 -28.86 11.71 1.68
N LYS A 338 -29.70 11.54 0.63
CA LYS A 338 -29.88 12.53 -0.45
C LYS A 338 -30.43 13.88 0.00
N ASP A 339 -31.10 13.96 1.14
CA ASP A 339 -31.59 15.20 1.75
C ASP A 339 -30.57 15.85 2.72
N ALA A 340 -29.35 15.30 2.84
CA ALA A 340 -28.28 15.90 3.62
C ALA A 340 -27.72 17.17 2.98
N LYS A 341 -27.15 18.05 3.82
CA LYS A 341 -26.48 19.28 3.37
C LYS A 341 -25.26 18.98 2.49
N GLY A 342 -24.60 17.87 2.79
CA GLY A 342 -23.46 17.31 2.07
C GLY A 342 -23.32 15.83 2.38
N ILE A 343 -22.62 15.11 1.51
CA ILE A 343 -22.37 13.67 1.64
C ILE A 343 -20.86 13.41 1.70
N VAL A 344 -20.45 12.61 2.66
CA VAL A 344 -19.11 12.03 2.75
C VAL A 344 -19.22 10.55 2.39
N TRP A 345 -18.49 10.08 1.38
CA TRP A 345 -18.32 8.65 1.11
C TRP A 345 -17.08 8.15 1.83
N ASP A 346 -17.19 7.13 2.69
CA ASP A 346 -16.04 6.55 3.39
C ASP A 346 -15.67 5.19 2.76
N LEU A 347 -14.50 5.14 2.12
CA LEU A 347 -13.94 3.95 1.46
C LEU A 347 -12.66 3.44 2.15
N ARG A 348 -12.36 3.89 3.37
CA ARG A 348 -11.21 3.39 4.13
C ARG A 348 -11.33 1.88 4.34
N GLY A 349 -10.23 1.15 4.11
CA GLY A 349 -10.24 -0.30 4.24
C GLY A 349 -11.02 -1.06 3.16
N ASN A 350 -11.44 -0.41 2.07
CA ASN A 350 -12.18 -1.06 0.99
C ASN A 350 -11.24 -1.88 0.08
N PRO A 351 -11.31 -3.23 0.08
CA PRO A 351 -10.38 -4.09 -0.66
C PRO A 351 -10.68 -4.14 -2.17
N GLY A 352 -11.69 -3.41 -2.64
CA GLY A 352 -12.16 -3.42 -4.01
C GLY A 352 -13.28 -4.44 -4.25
N GLY A 353 -13.32 -5.00 -5.47
CA GLY A 353 -14.39 -5.87 -5.96
C GLY A 353 -14.95 -5.39 -7.30
N ALA A 354 -16.27 -5.16 -7.38
CA ALA A 354 -16.98 -4.77 -8.60
C ALA A 354 -16.65 -3.32 -9.03
N THR A 355 -15.61 -3.14 -9.86
CA THR A 355 -15.14 -1.82 -10.32
C THR A 355 -16.24 -0.96 -10.95
N PHE A 356 -17.14 -1.56 -11.75
CA PHE A 356 -18.20 -0.80 -12.41
C PHE A 356 -19.25 -0.24 -11.44
N VAL A 357 -19.44 -0.86 -10.28
CA VAL A 357 -20.30 -0.30 -9.22
C VAL A 357 -19.68 0.98 -8.66
N GLY A 358 -18.40 0.96 -8.32
CA GLY A 358 -17.67 2.15 -7.88
C GLY A 358 -17.71 3.29 -8.92
N LEU A 359 -17.40 2.98 -10.18
CA LEU A 359 -17.47 3.97 -11.27
C LEU A 359 -18.89 4.51 -11.49
N SER A 360 -19.92 3.72 -11.18
CA SER A 360 -21.30 4.17 -11.29
C SER A 360 -21.67 5.19 -10.22
N ILE A 361 -21.13 5.06 -9.01
CA ILE A 361 -21.30 6.07 -7.96
C ILE A 361 -20.67 7.40 -8.40
N VAL A 362 -19.45 7.38 -8.95
CA VAL A 362 -18.78 8.59 -9.47
C VAL A 362 -19.58 9.24 -10.61
N GLY A 363 -20.22 8.43 -11.45
CA GLY A 363 -21.14 8.89 -12.51
C GLY A 363 -22.38 9.66 -12.02
N GLY A 364 -22.66 9.65 -10.71
CA GLY A 364 -23.72 10.43 -10.07
C GLY A 364 -23.23 11.64 -9.27
N MET A 365 -21.90 11.85 -9.16
CA MET A 365 -21.31 12.92 -8.37
C MET A 365 -21.35 14.29 -9.08
N PRO A 366 -21.31 15.41 -8.34
CA PRO A 366 -21.19 16.73 -8.95
C PRO A 366 -19.89 16.85 -9.76
N GLY A 367 -19.97 17.51 -10.91
CA GLY A 367 -18.81 17.79 -11.76
C GLY A 367 -18.26 16.59 -12.54
N PHE A 368 -18.88 15.41 -12.48
CA PHE A 368 -18.38 14.24 -13.20
C PHE A 368 -18.31 14.49 -14.72
N THR A 369 -17.35 13.85 -15.38
CA THR A 369 -17.16 13.86 -16.83
C THR A 369 -17.22 12.43 -17.36
N LYS A 370 -17.88 12.23 -18.51
CA LYS A 370 -17.91 10.94 -19.18
C LYS A 370 -16.58 10.70 -19.88
N GLY A 371 -16.00 9.50 -19.75
CA GLY A 371 -14.76 9.18 -20.44
C GLY A 371 -14.13 7.87 -20.01
N VAL A 372 -13.08 7.49 -20.74
CA VAL A 372 -12.22 6.35 -20.39
C VAL A 372 -11.30 6.75 -19.25
N LEU A 373 -11.32 5.96 -18.19
CA LEU A 373 -10.46 6.12 -17.02
C LEU A 373 -9.18 5.29 -17.17
N ALA A 374 -9.32 4.02 -17.56
CA ALA A 374 -8.21 3.07 -17.60
C ALA A 374 -8.47 1.95 -18.60
N LYS A 375 -7.39 1.28 -19.02
CA LYS A 375 -7.43 0.06 -19.81
C LYS A 375 -6.56 -0.99 -19.14
N CYS A 376 -7.06 -2.22 -19.07
CA CYS A 376 -6.30 -3.36 -18.57
C CYS A 376 -6.29 -4.47 -19.60
N ALA A 377 -5.19 -5.21 -19.69
CA ALA A 377 -5.11 -6.43 -20.48
C ALA A 377 -4.37 -7.51 -19.69
N ALA A 378 -4.80 -8.75 -19.84
CA ALA A 378 -4.11 -9.90 -19.24
C ALA A 378 -2.88 -10.24 -20.06
N ARG A 379 -1.78 -10.58 -19.40
CA ARG A 379 -0.52 -10.98 -20.02
C ARG A 379 -0.60 -12.40 -20.54
N GLN A 380 -0.08 -12.63 -21.74
CA GLN A 380 0.22 -13.96 -22.21
C GLN A 380 1.35 -14.55 -21.35
N PHE A 381 1.10 -15.69 -20.71
CA PHE A 381 2.02 -16.34 -19.78
C PHE A 381 3.46 -16.41 -20.34
N GLY A 382 4.43 -15.90 -19.58
CA GLY A 382 5.85 -15.91 -19.92
C GLY A 382 6.30 -14.89 -20.98
N SER A 383 5.40 -14.06 -21.53
CA SER A 383 5.76 -13.12 -22.61
C SER A 383 6.72 -12.01 -22.13
N VAL A 384 7.89 -11.89 -22.76
CA VAL A 384 8.87 -10.81 -22.53
C VAL A 384 9.29 -10.26 -23.91
N PRO A 385 8.93 -9.00 -24.28
CA PRO A 385 8.16 -8.03 -23.51
C PRO A 385 6.69 -8.46 -23.29
N PHE A 386 5.95 -7.68 -22.48
CA PHE A 386 4.51 -7.91 -22.27
C PHE A 386 3.76 -8.06 -23.59
N ALA A 387 3.05 -9.17 -23.77
CA ALA A 387 2.09 -9.39 -24.85
C ALA A 387 0.70 -9.64 -24.26
N PRO A 388 -0.35 -8.92 -24.67
CA PRO A 388 -1.69 -9.15 -24.15
C PRO A 388 -2.30 -10.43 -24.73
N VAL A 389 -3.06 -11.16 -23.93
CA VAL A 389 -3.95 -12.23 -24.42
C VAL A 389 -4.99 -11.61 -25.36
N PRO A 390 -5.17 -12.11 -26.59
CA PRO A 390 -6.18 -11.58 -27.51
C PRO A 390 -7.58 -11.53 -26.88
N GLY A 391 -8.25 -10.38 -26.96
CA GLY A 391 -9.59 -10.18 -26.41
C GLY A 391 -9.66 -9.97 -24.88
N SER A 392 -8.54 -9.97 -24.16
CA SER A 392 -8.51 -9.74 -22.70
C SER A 392 -8.62 -8.27 -22.28
N THR A 393 -8.70 -7.34 -23.24
CA THR A 393 -8.70 -5.91 -22.91
C THR A 393 -10.04 -5.47 -22.33
N ILE A 394 -9.99 -4.96 -21.10
CA ILE A 394 -11.12 -4.31 -20.43
C ILE A 394 -10.87 -2.81 -20.42
N THR A 395 -11.90 -2.03 -20.74
CA THR A 395 -11.87 -0.56 -20.65
C THR A 395 -12.78 -0.12 -19.51
N PHE A 396 -12.20 0.53 -18.52
CA PHE A 396 -12.92 1.16 -17.42
C PHE A 396 -13.27 2.58 -17.82
N GLN A 397 -14.55 2.92 -17.72
CA GLN A 397 -15.08 4.22 -18.11
C GLN A 397 -16.14 4.70 -17.13
N VAL A 398 -16.19 6.01 -16.91
CA VAL A 398 -17.28 6.65 -16.16
C VAL A 398 -18.33 7.13 -17.14
N SER A 399 -19.58 6.87 -16.82
CA SER A 399 -20.77 7.33 -17.56
C SER A 399 -21.78 7.92 -16.58
N ALA A 400 -22.72 8.71 -17.09
CA ALA A 400 -23.77 9.30 -16.27
C ALA A 400 -24.62 8.23 -15.58
N GLN A 401 -24.90 8.41 -14.29
CA GLN A 401 -25.70 7.47 -13.50
C GLN A 401 -26.74 8.21 -12.66
N SER A 402 -27.98 8.22 -13.14
CA SER A 402 -29.09 8.89 -12.46
C SER A 402 -29.43 8.28 -11.10
N ARG A 403 -29.24 6.96 -10.93
CA ARG A 403 -29.52 6.25 -9.67
C ARG A 403 -28.71 6.80 -8.50
N PHE A 404 -27.45 7.16 -8.76
CA PHE A 404 -26.50 7.71 -7.80
C PHE A 404 -26.43 9.25 -7.84
N ALA A 405 -27.29 9.92 -8.61
CA ALA A 405 -27.22 11.36 -8.78
C ALA A 405 -27.41 12.10 -7.44
N TYR A 406 -26.47 12.99 -7.12
CA TYR A 406 -26.55 13.92 -6.01
C TYR A 406 -25.93 15.26 -6.40
N ALA A 407 -26.71 16.33 -6.26
CA ALA A 407 -26.32 17.67 -6.71
C ALA A 407 -25.64 18.51 -5.60
N GLY A 408 -25.66 18.04 -4.36
CA GLY A 408 -25.03 18.73 -3.23
C GLY A 408 -23.51 18.53 -3.18
N LYS A 409 -22.88 19.02 -2.11
CA LYS A 409 -21.44 18.89 -1.90
C LYS A 409 -21.04 17.46 -1.53
N VAL A 410 -19.97 16.96 -2.14
CA VAL A 410 -19.47 15.61 -1.89
C VAL A 410 -17.99 15.64 -1.51
N ALA A 411 -17.64 14.84 -0.52
CA ALA A 411 -16.26 14.49 -0.20
C ALA A 411 -16.15 12.96 -0.10
N VAL A 412 -14.93 12.46 -0.24
CA VAL A 412 -14.61 11.05 -0.25
C VAL A 412 -13.40 10.82 0.66
N ILE A 413 -13.48 9.82 1.52
CA ILE A 413 -12.39 9.39 2.38
C ILE A 413 -11.77 8.11 1.83
N VAL A 414 -10.44 8.09 1.74
CA VAL A 414 -9.64 6.93 1.31
C VAL A 414 -8.41 6.72 2.19
N ASP A 415 -7.84 5.53 2.14
CA ASP A 415 -6.59 5.18 2.81
C ASP A 415 -5.74 4.18 2.02
N GLY A 416 -4.58 3.80 2.57
CA GLY A 416 -3.68 2.82 1.94
C GLY A 416 -4.26 1.41 1.82
N LEU A 417 -5.44 1.14 2.38
CA LEU A 417 -6.18 -0.12 2.19
C LEU A 417 -7.34 0.03 1.22
N THR A 418 -7.67 1.23 0.75
CA THR A 418 -8.51 1.45 -0.44
C THR A 418 -7.78 0.88 -1.66
N THR A 419 -8.22 -0.28 -2.13
CA THR A 419 -7.49 -1.14 -3.08
C THR A 419 -8.36 -1.46 -4.30
N SER A 420 -7.76 -1.75 -5.46
CA SER A 420 -8.45 -2.37 -6.61
C SER A 420 -9.63 -1.52 -7.11
N ALA A 421 -10.87 -2.00 -7.10
CA ALA A 421 -12.04 -1.16 -7.43
C ALA A 421 -12.10 0.16 -6.63
N GLY A 422 -11.57 0.18 -5.41
CA GLY A 422 -11.38 1.39 -4.62
C GLY A 422 -10.34 2.35 -5.21
N ASP A 423 -9.22 1.84 -5.74
CA ASP A 423 -8.23 2.63 -6.48
C ASP A 423 -8.83 3.25 -7.74
N TYR A 424 -9.59 2.47 -8.54
CA TYR A 424 -10.31 2.99 -9.70
C TYR A 424 -11.35 4.05 -9.33
N PHE A 425 -12.09 3.84 -8.24
CA PHE A 425 -13.02 4.82 -7.70
C PHE A 425 -12.31 6.13 -7.35
N ALA A 426 -11.23 6.06 -6.57
CA ALA A 426 -10.47 7.24 -6.18
C ALA A 426 -9.86 7.95 -7.39
N LEU A 427 -9.33 7.20 -8.35
CA LEU A 427 -8.77 7.75 -9.59
C LEU A 427 -9.86 8.48 -10.39
N ALA A 428 -11.06 7.91 -10.47
CA ALA A 428 -12.20 8.55 -11.12
C ALA A 428 -12.64 9.82 -10.38
N VAL A 429 -12.70 9.80 -9.05
CA VAL A 429 -13.00 11.01 -8.26
C VAL A 429 -11.98 12.11 -8.55
N SER A 430 -10.69 11.80 -8.48
CA SER A 430 -9.60 12.76 -8.68
C SER A 430 -9.57 13.35 -10.10
N SER A 431 -9.70 12.49 -11.11
CA SER A 431 -9.48 12.88 -12.51
C SER A 431 -10.75 13.26 -13.27
N MET A 432 -11.93 12.83 -12.82
CA MET A 432 -13.16 12.93 -13.59
C MET A 432 -14.23 13.84 -12.98
N THR A 433 -14.05 14.40 -11.78
CA THR A 433 -15.03 15.30 -11.13
C THR A 433 -14.74 16.79 -11.28
N GLY A 434 -13.70 17.15 -12.04
CA GLY A 434 -13.29 18.55 -12.24
C GLY A 434 -12.92 19.28 -10.94
N GLY A 435 -12.52 18.55 -9.90
CA GLY A 435 -12.17 19.11 -8.59
C GLY A 435 -13.36 19.48 -7.70
N GLN A 436 -14.59 19.14 -8.08
CA GLN A 436 -15.78 19.43 -7.26
C GLN A 436 -15.98 18.43 -6.10
N VAL A 437 -15.31 17.28 -6.15
CA VAL A 437 -15.34 16.28 -5.08
C VAL A 437 -13.95 16.18 -4.47
N ALA A 438 -13.86 16.47 -3.17
CA ALA A 438 -12.59 16.38 -2.44
C ALA A 438 -12.27 14.94 -2.04
N LEU A 439 -11.05 14.49 -2.34
CA LEU A 439 -10.46 13.29 -1.74
C LEU A 439 -9.72 13.67 -0.45
N VAL A 440 -9.98 12.96 0.63
CA VAL A 440 -9.44 13.21 1.98
C VAL A 440 -8.85 11.91 2.55
N GLY A 441 -7.76 12.00 3.31
CA GLY A 441 -7.18 10.86 4.03
C GLY A 441 -5.75 10.59 3.65
N SER A 442 -5.42 9.36 3.24
CA SER A 442 -4.07 8.94 2.82
C SER A 442 -4.08 8.43 1.38
N PRO A 443 -2.93 8.37 0.69
CA PRO A 443 -2.87 7.82 -0.67
C PRO A 443 -3.43 6.41 -0.71
N THR A 444 -4.16 6.08 -1.77
CA THR A 444 -4.74 4.73 -1.93
C THR A 444 -3.66 3.66 -2.11
N ALA A 445 -4.06 2.39 -2.17
CA ALA A 445 -3.12 1.30 -2.25
C ALA A 445 -2.27 1.35 -3.53
N GLY A 446 -2.79 1.87 -4.63
CA GLY A 446 -2.15 1.82 -5.94
C GLY A 446 -2.13 0.41 -6.50
N ALA A 447 -3.13 -0.41 -6.19
CA ALA A 447 -3.27 -1.77 -6.68
C ALA A 447 -4.31 -1.76 -7.81
N PHE A 448 -3.85 -1.64 -9.05
CA PHE A 448 -4.67 -1.63 -10.27
C PHE A 448 -4.42 -2.90 -11.08
N GLY A 449 -5.42 -3.76 -11.11
CA GLY A 449 -5.28 -5.08 -11.71
C GLY A 449 -6.48 -5.95 -11.42
N GLY A 450 -6.26 -7.26 -11.43
CA GLY A 450 -7.28 -8.25 -11.12
C GLY A 450 -6.67 -9.47 -10.45
N VAL A 451 -7.48 -10.19 -9.68
CA VAL A 451 -7.03 -11.46 -9.09
C VAL A 451 -6.99 -12.51 -10.19
N GLY A 452 -5.80 -13.05 -10.48
CA GLY A 452 -5.63 -14.11 -11.46
C GLY A 452 -5.84 -15.52 -10.88
N LYS A 453 -5.40 -16.52 -11.63
CA LYS A 453 -5.55 -17.93 -11.25
C LYS A 453 -4.66 -18.27 -10.03
N PRO A 454 -5.15 -19.08 -9.07
CA PRO A 454 -4.30 -19.63 -8.02
C PRO A 454 -3.36 -20.73 -8.53
N TYR A 455 -2.18 -20.80 -7.95
CA TYR A 455 -1.17 -21.85 -8.18
C TYR A 455 -0.75 -22.46 -6.85
N ASP A 456 -0.70 -23.78 -6.78
CA ASP A 456 -0.17 -24.50 -5.62
C ASP A 456 1.34 -24.77 -5.81
N PHE A 457 2.10 -24.69 -4.72
CA PHE A 457 3.53 -25.01 -4.68
C PHE A 457 3.94 -25.41 -3.26
N GLY A 458 5.22 -25.77 -3.08
CA GLY A 458 5.76 -26.10 -1.78
C GLY A 458 5.51 -27.56 -1.41
N LYS A 459 6.56 -28.37 -1.46
CA LYS A 459 6.45 -29.81 -1.14
C LYS A 459 6.41 -30.06 0.36
N LEU A 460 7.25 -29.34 1.11
CA LEU A 460 7.39 -29.50 2.56
C LEU A 460 6.32 -28.73 3.33
N LEU A 461 5.91 -27.58 2.81
CA LEU A 461 4.80 -26.77 3.30
C LEU A 461 3.91 -26.44 2.10
N PRO A 462 2.78 -27.14 1.91
CA PRO A 462 1.85 -26.85 0.84
C PRO A 462 1.32 -25.42 0.96
N MET A 463 1.57 -24.64 -0.08
CA MET A 463 1.17 -23.24 -0.20
C MET A 463 0.44 -23.02 -1.51
N ARG A 464 -0.30 -21.92 -1.55
CA ARG A 464 -1.01 -21.41 -2.71
C ARG A 464 -0.72 -19.92 -2.85
N PHE A 465 -0.58 -19.45 -4.07
CA PHE A 465 -0.52 -18.03 -4.38
C PHE A 465 -1.39 -17.69 -5.58
N THR A 466 -1.87 -16.45 -5.65
CA THR A 466 -2.43 -15.88 -6.88
C THR A 466 -1.42 -14.92 -7.50
N ALA A 467 -1.47 -14.82 -8.84
CA ALA A 467 -0.69 -13.85 -9.59
C ALA A 467 -1.63 -12.94 -10.38
N ASP A 468 -1.38 -11.64 -10.39
CA ASP A 468 -2.12 -10.68 -11.21
C ASP A 468 -1.61 -10.68 -12.64
N GLU A 469 -2.38 -11.28 -13.54
CA GLU A 469 -2.03 -11.31 -14.96
C GLU A 469 -2.23 -9.95 -15.63
N SER A 470 -2.85 -8.98 -14.96
CA SER A 470 -3.26 -7.72 -15.54
C SER A 470 -2.11 -6.73 -15.64
N ARG A 471 -2.11 -5.97 -16.73
CA ARG A 471 -1.38 -4.72 -16.87
C ARG A 471 -2.38 -3.61 -17.15
N CYS A 472 -2.49 -2.69 -16.21
CA CYS A 472 -3.43 -1.58 -16.28
C CYS A 472 -2.72 -0.26 -16.55
N THR A 473 -3.26 0.54 -17.47
CA THR A 473 -2.72 1.85 -17.84
C THR A 473 -3.79 2.92 -17.85
N ASP A 474 -3.39 4.17 -17.59
CA ASP A 474 -4.23 5.34 -17.83
C ASP A 474 -4.41 5.60 -19.35
N PRO A 475 -5.22 6.60 -19.77
CA PRO A 475 -5.45 6.88 -21.18
C PRO A 475 -4.20 7.32 -21.95
N THR A 476 -3.14 7.75 -21.26
CA THR A 476 -1.84 8.11 -21.86
C THR A 476 -0.94 6.90 -22.07
N GLY A 477 -1.31 5.74 -21.51
CA GLY A 477 -0.54 4.50 -21.58
C GLY A 477 0.44 4.30 -20.42
N ALA A 478 0.46 5.20 -19.42
CA ALA A 478 1.32 5.01 -18.27
C ALA A 478 0.76 3.95 -17.30
N PRO A 479 1.61 3.07 -16.73
CA PRO A 479 1.20 1.95 -15.90
C PRO A 479 0.60 2.43 -14.57
N LEU A 480 -0.56 1.93 -14.17
CA LEU A 480 -1.26 2.38 -12.96
C LEU A 480 -0.77 1.71 -11.67
N GLU A 481 -0.29 0.46 -11.76
CA GLU A 481 0.19 -0.28 -10.59
C GLU A 481 1.28 0.49 -9.83
N ARG A 482 1.21 0.46 -8.50
CA ARG A 482 2.03 1.20 -7.53
C ARG A 482 1.80 2.71 -7.44
N ARG A 483 0.97 3.29 -8.30
CA ARG A 483 0.61 4.71 -8.24
C ARG A 483 -0.66 4.90 -7.43
N GLY A 484 -0.53 4.92 -6.10
CA GLY A 484 -1.64 5.30 -5.22
C GLY A 484 -2.21 6.67 -5.61
N VAL A 485 -3.52 6.84 -5.48
CA VAL A 485 -4.20 8.10 -5.76
C VAL A 485 -4.01 9.02 -4.56
N GLU A 486 -3.28 10.11 -4.78
CA GLU A 486 -3.03 11.13 -3.75
C GLU A 486 -4.34 11.89 -3.43
N PRO A 487 -4.74 11.99 -2.16
CA PRO A 487 -5.88 12.81 -1.77
C PRO A 487 -5.53 14.29 -1.86
N ALA A 488 -6.51 15.14 -2.18
CA ALA A 488 -6.34 16.58 -2.17
C ALA A 488 -6.07 17.12 -0.74
N HIS A 489 -6.55 16.41 0.28
CA HIS A 489 -6.35 16.73 1.68
C HIS A 489 -5.76 15.52 2.42
N LEU A 490 -4.45 15.55 2.67
CA LEU A 490 -3.77 14.56 3.50
C LEU A 490 -4.18 14.75 4.96
N VAL A 491 -4.83 13.74 5.54
CA VAL A 491 -5.32 13.75 6.93
C VAL A 491 -5.06 12.38 7.56
N GLU A 492 -4.28 12.37 8.64
CA GLU A 492 -4.05 11.18 9.48
C GLU A 492 -4.93 11.25 10.73
N LEU A 493 -5.31 10.09 11.28
CA LEU A 493 -6.00 10.00 12.56
C LEU A 493 -5.18 10.65 13.68
N GLN A 494 -5.80 11.51 14.49
CA GLN A 494 -5.14 12.09 15.65
C GLN A 494 -5.42 11.24 16.91
N PRO A 495 -4.37 10.90 17.69
CA PRO A 495 -4.51 10.21 18.97
C PRO A 495 -5.54 10.83 19.92
N GLU A 496 -5.54 12.16 20.02
CA GLU A 496 -6.41 12.93 20.91
C GLU A 496 -7.88 12.85 20.49
N ASP A 497 -8.15 12.84 19.18
CA ASP A 497 -9.49 12.70 18.64
C ASP A 497 -10.02 11.28 18.90
N LEU A 498 -9.20 10.26 18.63
CA LEU A 498 -9.58 8.86 18.88
C LEU A 498 -9.91 8.62 20.35
N GLN A 499 -9.10 9.16 21.27
CA GLN A 499 -9.38 9.08 22.71
C GLN A 499 -10.69 9.79 23.09
N ALA A 500 -11.03 10.87 22.39
CA ALA A 500 -12.29 11.61 22.56
C ALA A 500 -13.48 10.99 21.79
N GLY A 501 -13.32 9.84 21.15
CA GLY A 501 -14.37 9.19 20.35
C GLY A 501 -14.71 9.94 19.05
N ARG A 502 -13.77 10.74 18.53
CA ARG A 502 -13.89 11.48 17.27
C ARG A 502 -13.00 10.85 16.20
N ASP A 503 -13.51 10.80 14.97
CA ASP A 503 -12.72 10.41 13.82
C ASP A 503 -12.23 11.66 13.07
N THR A 504 -10.93 11.96 13.21
CA THR A 504 -10.30 13.14 12.60
C THR A 504 -10.58 13.25 11.10
N VAL A 505 -10.55 12.13 10.38
CA VAL A 505 -10.65 12.13 8.92
C VAL A 505 -12.09 12.38 8.48
N VAL A 506 -13.05 11.80 9.20
CA VAL A 506 -14.49 12.09 8.99
C VAL A 506 -14.81 13.54 9.32
N GLU A 507 -14.27 14.09 10.41
CA GLU A 507 -14.48 15.50 10.75
C GLU A 507 -13.91 16.44 9.68
N ALA A 508 -12.72 16.15 9.18
CA ALA A 508 -12.10 16.92 8.10
C ALA A 508 -12.93 16.89 6.81
N ALA A 509 -13.39 15.70 6.39
CA ALA A 509 -14.23 15.55 5.20
C ALA A 509 -15.59 16.23 5.36
N ALA A 510 -16.23 16.08 6.53
CA ALA A 510 -17.51 16.72 6.82
C ALA A 510 -17.40 18.26 6.74
N ALA A 511 -16.31 18.84 7.24
CA ALA A 511 -16.09 20.29 7.17
C ALA A 511 -16.06 20.85 5.74
N LEU A 512 -15.66 20.05 4.74
CA LEU A 512 -15.62 20.46 3.33
C LEU A 512 -17.02 20.50 2.68
N VAL A 513 -17.97 19.75 3.23
CA VAL A 513 -19.30 19.55 2.63
C VAL A 513 -20.46 20.14 3.45
N ARG A 514 -20.17 20.72 4.61
CA ARG A 514 -21.10 21.60 5.34
C ARG A 514 -21.42 22.84 4.51
#